data_AF-A0A0Z8CHF6-F1
#
_entry.id   AF-A0A0Z8CHF6-F1
#
_cell.length_a   1.000
_cell.length_b   1.000
_cell.length_c   1.000
_cell.angle_alpha   90.00
_cell.angle_beta   90.00
_cell.angle_gamma   90.00
#
_symmetry.space_group_name_H-M   'P 1'
#
loop_
_entity.id
_entity.type
_entity.pdbx_description
1 polymer ?
#
loop_
_entity_poly.entity_id
_entity_poly.type
_entity_poly.pdbx_seq_one_letter_code
_entity_poly.pdbx_strand_id
1 'polypeptide(L)'
;MKKLVEMKVKGFTLVEMLVVLGIISLLLLLFVPNLSQQKDAIQKKGDAAVVKVVESQMELYELEHDEEATVADLQAKGYITEKQAAEYAKAKK
;
A
#
# COMPACT_ATOMS: atom_id res chain seq x y z
N MET A 1 -46.71 -35.58 -35.95
CA MET A 1 -46.35 -34.44 -35.08
C MET A 1 -45.34 -34.93 -34.04
N LYS A 2 -44.05 -34.58 -34.17
CA LYS A 2 -43.00 -35.00 -33.23
C LYS A 2 -43.08 -34.12 -31.98
N LYS A 3 -43.26 -34.73 -30.81
CA LYS A 3 -43.19 -34.03 -29.51
C LYS A 3 -41.76 -33.55 -29.28
N LEU A 4 -41.59 -32.24 -29.12
CA LEU A 4 -40.36 -31.64 -28.62
C LEU A 4 -40.31 -31.88 -27.11
N VAL A 5 -39.32 -32.63 -26.63
CA VAL A 5 -39.07 -32.82 -25.20
C VAL A 5 -38.16 -31.68 -24.76
N GLU A 6 -38.65 -30.78 -23.91
CA GLU A 6 -37.81 -29.75 -23.26
C GLU A 6 -36.82 -30.42 -22.30
N MET A 7 -35.52 -30.26 -22.58
CA MET A 7 -34.46 -30.64 -21.65
C MET A 7 -34.37 -29.60 -20.53
N LYS A 8 -34.96 -29.90 -19.37
CA LYS A 8 -34.78 -29.07 -18.17
C LYS A 8 -33.37 -29.23 -17.61
N VAL A 9 -32.57 -28.18 -17.72
CA VAL A 9 -31.26 -28.08 -17.07
C VAL A 9 -31.47 -27.80 -15.58
N LYS A 10 -30.79 -28.53 -14.69
CA LYS A 10 -30.82 -28.23 -13.25
C LYS A 10 -30.12 -26.88 -13.03
N GLY A 11 -30.89 -25.87 -12.59
CA GLY A 11 -30.36 -24.54 -12.27
C GLY A 11 -29.70 -24.50 -10.90
N PHE A 12 -28.77 -23.56 -10.74
CA PHE A 12 -28.07 -23.26 -9.49
C PHE A 12 -29.07 -22.92 -8.38
N THR A 13 -28.90 -23.51 -7.20
CA THR A 13 -29.78 -23.32 -6.04
C THR A 13 -29.29 -22.17 -5.16
N LEU A 14 -30.21 -21.55 -4.42
CA LEU A 14 -29.85 -20.55 -3.42
C LEU A 14 -28.95 -21.14 -2.32
N VAL A 15 -29.15 -22.42 -1.98
CA VAL A 15 -28.33 -23.12 -0.98
C VAL A 15 -26.88 -23.23 -1.45
N GLU A 16 -26.65 -23.54 -2.73
CA GLU A 16 -25.30 -23.55 -3.30
C GLU A 16 -24.66 -22.16 -3.25
N MET A 17 -25.41 -21.07 -3.50
CA MET A 17 -24.88 -19.71 -3.39
C MET A 17 -24.49 -19.37 -1.95
N LEU A 18 -25.28 -19.81 -0.96
CA LEU A 18 -24.97 -19.58 0.46
C LEU A 18 -23.68 -20.30 0.88
N VAL A 19 -23.48 -21.55 0.44
CA VAL A 19 -22.25 -22.30 0.73
C VAL A 19 -21.04 -21.60 0.08
N VAL A 20 -21.17 -21.16 -1.17
CA VAL A 20 -20.10 -20.44 -1.88
C VAL A 20 -19.74 -19.13 -1.18
N LEU A 21 -20.73 -18.32 -0.80
CA LEU A 21 -20.49 -17.08 -0.06
C LEU A 21 -19.86 -17.34 1.31
N GLY A 22 -20.24 -18.44 1.97
CA GLY A 22 -19.61 -18.89 3.21
C GLY A 22 -18.13 -19.19 3.02
N ILE A 23 -17.76 -19.96 2.00
CA ILE A 23 -16.36 -20.27 1.67
C ILE A 23 -15.57 -18.99 1.36
N ILE A 24 -16.11 -18.09 0.52
CA ILE A 24 -15.46 -16.82 0.19
C ILE A 24 -15.24 -15.97 1.44
N SER A 25 -16.23 -15.90 2.34
CA SER A 25 -16.11 -15.14 3.59
C SER A 25 -14.97 -15.65 4.48
N LEU A 26 -14.82 -16.98 4.60
CA LEU A 26 -13.74 -17.61 5.37
C LEU A 26 -12.37 -17.31 4.74
N LEU A 27 -12.26 -17.42 3.41
CA LEU A 27 -11.03 -17.08 2.70
C LEU A 27 -10.68 -15.61 2.91
N LEU A 28 -11.64 -14.68 2.77
CA LEU A 28 -11.41 -13.25 3.01
C LEU A 28 -10.91 -12.97 4.43
N LEU A 29 -11.47 -13.63 5.45
CA LEU A 29 -10.99 -13.49 6.83
C LEU A 29 -9.53 -13.92 7.01
N LEU A 30 -9.04 -14.90 6.25
CA LEU A 30 -7.63 -15.31 6.27
C LEU A 30 -6.74 -14.38 5.43
N PHE A 31 -7.23 -13.88 4.30
CA PHE A 31 -6.46 -13.03 3.39
C PHE A 31 -6.34 -11.58 3.86
N VAL A 32 -7.41 -10.98 4.41
CA VAL A 32 -7.43 -9.59 4.88
C VAL A 32 -6.33 -9.27 5.91
N PRO A 33 -6.12 -10.06 6.99
CA PRO A 33 -5.06 -9.76 7.95
C PRO A 33 -3.66 -9.90 7.34
N ASN A 34 -3.46 -10.82 6.39
CA ASN A 34 -2.19 -10.96 5.68
C ASN A 34 -1.93 -9.75 4.77
N LEU A 35 -2.96 -9.28 4.06
CA LEU A 35 -2.84 -8.10 3.19
C LEU A 35 -2.62 -6.80 3.97
N SER A 36 -3.31 -6.62 5.11
CA SER A 36 -3.13 -5.45 5.97
C SER A 36 -1.68 -5.35 6.49
N GLN A 37 -1.11 -6.46 6.97
CA GLN A 37 0.27 -6.49 7.45
C GLN A 37 1.29 -6.19 6.34
N GLN A 38 1.05 -6.69 5.11
CA GLN A 38 1.90 -6.36 3.96
C GLN A 38 1.83 -4.88 3.61
N LYS A 39 0.64 -4.27 3.65
CA LYS A 39 0.48 -2.82 3.44
C LYS A 39 1.27 -2.01 4.47
N ASP A 40 1.20 -2.38 5.74
CA ASP A 40 1.95 -1.69 6.81
C ASP A 40 3.47 -1.86 6.64
N ALA A 41 3.92 -3.05 6.25
CA ALA A 41 5.33 -3.30 5.97
C ALA A 41 5.84 -2.49 4.76
N ILE A 42 5.03 -2.37 3.71
CA ILE A 42 5.33 -1.54 2.54
C ILE A 42 5.40 -0.07 2.94
N GLN A 43 4.44 0.41 3.74
CA GLN A 43 4.44 1.79 4.22
C GLN A 43 5.72 2.10 5.02
N LYS A 44 6.08 1.24 5.99
CA LYS A 44 7.33 1.41 6.76
C LYS A 44 8.59 1.40 5.89
N LYS A 45 8.64 0.54 4.86
CA LYS A 45 9.76 0.52 3.91
C LYS A 45 9.80 1.80 3.06
N GLY A 46 8.63 2.30 2.66
CA GLY A 46 8.51 3.58 1.95
C GLY A 46 9.00 4.75 2.80
N ASP A 47 8.54 4.84 4.04
CA ASP A 47 8.94 5.88 4.98
C ASP A 47 10.46 5.84 5.23
N ALA A 48 11.03 4.65 5.42
CA ALA A 48 12.48 4.47 5.58
C ALA A 48 13.28 4.89 4.32
N ALA A 49 12.74 4.63 3.13
CA ALA A 49 13.37 5.07 1.89
C ALA A 49 13.35 6.60 1.76
N VAL A 50 12.26 7.25 2.17
CA VAL A 50 12.15 8.72 2.18
C VAL A 50 13.15 9.32 3.17
N VAL A 51 13.27 8.76 4.38
CA VAL A 51 14.28 9.17 5.36
C VAL A 51 15.68 9.11 4.76
N LYS A 52 16.03 7.97 4.15
CA LYS A 52 17.34 7.80 3.52
C LYS A 52 17.60 8.81 2.39
N VAL A 53 16.60 9.10 1.56
CA VAL A 53 16.75 10.09 0.49
C VAL A 53 17.04 11.48 1.07
N VAL A 54 16.27 11.91 2.08
CA VAL A 54 16.48 13.22 2.73
C VAL A 54 17.86 13.28 3.36
N GLU A 55 18.28 12.25 4.11
CA GLU A 55 19.61 12.19 4.72
C GLU A 55 20.73 12.24 3.69
N SER A 56 20.62 11.52 2.58
CA SER A 56 21.61 11.61 1.50
C SER A 56 21.65 12.99 0.84
N GLN A 57 20.52 13.71 0.78
CA GLN A 57 20.53 15.11 0.32
C GLN A 57 21.17 16.05 1.35
N MET A 58 20.98 15.80 2.65
CA MET A 58 21.65 16.53 3.73
C MET A 58 23.17 16.36 3.63
N GLU A 59 23.65 15.13 3.52
CA GLU A 59 25.07 14.81 3.37
C GLU A 59 25.68 15.48 2.13
N LEU A 60 24.97 15.45 1.00
CA LEU A 60 25.42 16.11 -0.23
C LEU A 60 25.50 17.63 -0.04
N TYR A 61 24.50 18.21 0.62
CA TYR A 61 24.47 19.64 0.90
C TYR A 61 25.63 20.08 1.80
N GLU A 62 25.88 19.32 2.87
CA GLU A 62 27.00 19.53 3.80
C GLU A 62 28.35 19.47 3.08
N LEU A 63 28.51 18.53 2.14
CA LEU A 63 29.71 18.41 1.33
C LEU A 63 29.91 19.60 0.38
N GLU A 64 28.82 20.16 -0.16
CA GLU A 64 28.87 21.28 -1.11
C GLU A 64 29.08 22.64 -0.43
N HIS A 65 28.55 22.82 0.78
CA HIS A 65 28.46 24.12 1.45
C HIS A 65 29.31 24.24 2.73
N ASP A 66 29.92 23.15 3.21
CA ASP A 66 30.70 23.12 4.46
C ASP A 66 29.88 23.61 5.68
N GLU A 67 28.56 23.48 5.61
CA GLU A 67 27.57 23.92 6.61
C GLU A 67 26.60 22.78 6.92
N GLU A 68 26.21 22.63 8.18
CA GLU A 68 25.24 21.60 8.64
C GLU A 68 23.90 21.78 7.91
N ALA A 69 23.40 20.71 7.29
CA ALA A 69 22.15 20.78 6.54
C ALA A 69 20.96 20.78 7.49
N THR A 70 19.97 21.64 7.23
CA THR A 70 18.64 21.46 7.81
C THR A 70 17.63 21.04 6.76
N VAL A 71 16.57 20.36 7.19
CA VAL A 71 15.42 20.01 6.33
C VAL A 71 14.81 21.26 5.70
N ALA A 72 14.85 22.40 6.41
CA ALA A 72 14.39 23.69 5.89
C ALA A 72 15.28 24.21 4.75
N ASP A 73 16.60 24.05 4.85
CA ASP A 73 17.54 24.43 3.79
C ASP A 73 17.35 23.57 2.54
N LEU A 74 17.17 22.27 2.72
CA LEU A 74 16.88 21.35 1.63
C LEU A 74 15.56 21.67 0.92
N GLN A 75 14.54 22.07 1.67
CA GLN A 75 13.24 22.47 1.10
C GLN A 75 13.34 23.84 0.40
N ALA A 76 14.02 24.81 1.00
CA ALA A 76 14.21 26.14 0.44
C ALA A 76 15.02 26.13 -0.86
N LYS A 77 16.02 25.24 -0.94
CA LYS A 77 16.87 25.05 -2.13
C LYS A 77 16.33 24.02 -3.12
N GLY A 78 15.19 23.38 -2.82
CA GLY A 78 14.49 22.49 -3.73
C GLY A 78 15.08 21.09 -3.87
N TYR A 79 15.97 20.67 -2.98
CA TYR A 79 16.51 19.30 -2.93
C TYR A 79 15.44 18.27 -2.52
N ILE A 80 14.43 18.69 -1.76
CA ILE A 80 13.32 17.84 -1.32
C ILE A 80 11.97 18.53 -1.51
N THR A 81 10.91 17.74 -1.73
CA THR A 81 9.54 18.23 -1.84
C THR A 81 8.88 18.43 -0.46
N GLU A 82 7.82 19.24 -0.38
CA GLU A 82 7.04 19.42 0.86
C GLU A 82 6.48 18.08 1.38
N LYS A 83 6.13 17.16 0.47
CA LYS A 83 5.66 15.82 0.82
C LYS A 83 6.76 15.01 1.52
N GLN A 84 7.97 15.02 0.98
CA GLN A 84 9.11 14.32 1.58
C GLN A 84 9.51 14.93 2.93
N ALA A 85 9.48 16.26 3.07
CA ALA A 85 9.70 16.93 4.35
C ALA A 85 8.65 16.54 5.40
N ALA A 86 7.38 16.50 5.01
CA ALA A 86 6.29 16.07 5.89
C ALA A 86 6.37 14.59 6.29
N GLU A 87 6.75 13.71 5.36
CA GLU A 87 6.97 12.28 5.62
C GLU A 87 8.19 12.05 6.51
N TYR A 88 9.29 12.78 6.29
CA TYR A 88 10.47 12.76 7.16
C TYR A 88 10.14 13.16 8.60
N ALA A 89 9.37 14.24 8.77
CA ALA A 89 8.91 14.69 10.09
C ALA A 89 7.98 13.70 10.80
N LYS A 90 7.18 12.94 10.04
CA LYS A 90 6.34 11.86 10.58
C LYS A 90 7.15 10.62 10.94
N ALA A 91 8.16 10.27 10.15
CA ALA A 91 9.01 9.11 10.38
C ALA A 91 9.96 9.29 11.58
N LYS A 92 10.33 10.54 11.91
CA LYS A 92 11.12 10.88 13.12
C LYS A 92 10.30 11.06 14.41
N LYS A 93 8.96 11.03 14.34
CA LYS A 93 8.09 11.05 15.53
C LYS A 93 7.90 9.65 16.10
#